data_AF-A0A177PJH4-F1
#
_entry.id   AF-A0A177PJH4-F1
#
_cell.length_a   1.000
_cell.length_b   1.000
_cell.length_c   1.000
_cell.angle_alpha   90.00
_cell.angle_beta   90.00
_cell.angle_gamma   90.00
#
_symmetry.space_group_name_H-M   'P 1'
#
loop_
_entity.id
_entity.type
_entity.pdbx_description
1 polymer ?
#
loop_
_entity_poly.entity_id
_entity_poly.type
_entity_poly.pdbx_seq_one_letter_code
_entity_poly.pdbx_strand_id
1 'polypeptide(L)'
;MATTRGFFHACLLMATLHGACAQEIARTDQEDSRADDDTRAQWLRQIDEARERYDSFASRVVADLDRIAEARAEREDARLDDPTLRRGDILVTATGLLMFKGSRKFFPDLSDFEPIGEARARRSDHAATLLDILRAHARAGRRGG
;
A
#
# COMPACT_ATOMS: atom_id res chain seq x y z
N MET A 1 2.55 -86.69 29.03
CA MET A 1 2.71 -85.78 27.87
C MET A 1 1.70 -84.64 28.01
N ALA A 2 2.09 -83.53 28.65
CA ALA A 2 1.18 -82.41 28.95
C ALA A 2 1.93 -81.06 28.94
N THR A 3 2.78 -80.81 27.94
CA THR A 3 3.65 -79.63 27.89
C THR A 3 3.66 -78.91 26.54
N THR A 4 2.75 -79.23 25.62
CA THR A 4 2.69 -78.63 24.27
C THR A 4 1.47 -77.71 24.02
N ARG A 5 0.47 -77.67 24.91
CA ARG A 5 -0.73 -76.82 24.74
C ARG A 5 -0.59 -75.40 25.31
N GLY A 6 0.37 -75.15 26.20
CA GLY A 6 0.59 -73.82 26.80
C GLY A 6 1.29 -72.81 25.87
N PHE A 7 2.16 -73.28 24.99
CA PHE A 7 2.95 -72.41 24.11
C PHE A 7 2.12 -71.78 22.97
N PHE A 8 1.09 -72.47 22.47
CA PHE A 8 0.25 -71.94 21.38
C PHE A 8 -0.67 -70.80 21.81
N HIS A 9 -1.16 -70.78 23.06
CA HIS A 9 -1.99 -69.69 23.56
C HIS A 9 -1.20 -68.43 23.93
N ALA A 10 0.07 -68.57 24.33
CA ALA A 10 0.95 -67.43 24.58
C ALA A 10 1.31 -66.67 23.28
N CYS A 11 1.51 -67.38 22.15
CA CYS A 11 1.81 -66.73 20.87
C CYS A 11 0.61 -65.98 20.26
N LEU A 12 -0.62 -66.48 20.43
CA LEU A 12 -1.83 -65.83 19.91
C LEU A 12 -2.19 -64.54 20.65
N LEU A 13 -1.91 -64.43 21.96
CA LEU A 13 -2.12 -63.20 22.73
C LEU A 13 -1.05 -62.12 22.48
N MET A 14 0.19 -62.51 22.18
CA MET A 14 1.24 -61.54 21.86
C MET A 14 1.07 -60.92 20.47
N ALA A 15 0.49 -61.65 19.51
CA ALA A 15 0.24 -61.14 18.16
C ALA A 15 -0.89 -60.09 18.11
N THR A 16 -1.93 -60.23 18.95
CA THR A 16 -3.05 -59.27 18.99
C THR A 16 -2.67 -57.95 19.67
N LEU A 17 -1.86 -58.00 20.72
CA LEU A 17 -1.34 -56.80 21.40
C LEU A 17 -0.36 -56.00 20.53
N HIS A 18 0.52 -56.67 19.76
CA HIS A 18 1.40 -55.98 18.81
C HIS A 18 0.63 -55.41 17.61
N GLY A 19 -0.38 -56.12 17.12
CA GLY A 19 -1.25 -55.64 16.03
C GLY A 19 -2.07 -54.41 16.43
N ALA A 20 -2.60 -54.37 17.65
CA ALA A 20 -3.35 -53.23 18.16
C ALA A 20 -2.48 -51.97 18.30
N CYS A 21 -1.28 -52.10 18.85
CA CYS A 21 -0.35 -50.98 19.00
C CYS A 21 0.16 -50.46 17.65
N ALA A 22 0.47 -51.35 16.69
CA ALA A 22 0.86 -50.96 15.34
C ALA A 22 -0.28 -50.27 14.56
N GLN A 23 -1.53 -50.69 14.78
CA GLN A 23 -2.70 -50.06 14.16
C GLN A 23 -3.02 -48.70 14.76
N GLU A 24 -2.77 -48.51 16.06
CA GLU A 24 -2.93 -47.22 16.75
C GLU A 24 -1.87 -46.21 16.28
N ILE A 25 -0.61 -46.64 16.17
CA ILE A 25 0.50 -45.81 15.64
C ILE A 25 0.24 -45.42 14.17
N ALA A 26 -0.18 -46.37 13.33
CA ALA A 26 -0.50 -46.06 11.94
C ALA A 26 -1.69 -45.10 11.79
N ARG A 27 -2.62 -45.13 12.75
CA ARG A 27 -3.77 -44.22 12.77
C ARG A 27 -3.37 -42.82 13.21
N THR A 28 -2.53 -42.69 14.24
CA THR A 28 -1.99 -41.39 14.67
C THR A 28 -1.13 -40.76 13.59
N ASP A 29 -0.25 -41.52 12.93
CA ASP A 29 0.57 -41.01 11.81
C ASP A 29 -0.29 -40.52 10.64
N GLN A 30 -1.41 -41.21 10.37
CA GLN A 30 -2.36 -40.81 9.33
C GLN A 30 -3.19 -39.59 9.72
N GLU A 31 -3.53 -39.43 11.00
CA GLU A 31 -4.23 -38.26 11.53
C GLU A 31 -3.30 -37.03 11.55
N ASP A 32 -2.03 -37.18 11.94
CA ASP A 32 -1.01 -36.12 11.93
C ASP A 32 -0.70 -35.65 10.50
N SER A 33 -0.57 -36.60 9.55
CA SER A 33 -0.35 -36.26 8.13
C SER A 33 -1.51 -35.46 7.54
N ARG A 34 -2.76 -35.81 7.90
CA ARG A 34 -3.96 -35.07 7.46
C ARG A 34 -4.01 -33.67 8.10
N ALA A 35 -3.65 -33.55 9.37
CA ALA A 35 -3.62 -32.27 10.07
C ALA A 35 -2.55 -31.32 9.48
N ASP A 36 -1.39 -31.85 9.08
CA ASP A 36 -0.35 -31.09 8.38
C ASP A 36 -0.80 -30.63 6.99
N ASP A 37 -1.42 -31.52 6.21
CA ASP A 37 -2.00 -31.21 4.90
C ASP A 37 -3.10 -30.11 5.00
N ASP A 38 -3.97 -30.21 6.00
CA ASP A 38 -5.02 -29.21 6.26
C ASP A 38 -4.44 -27.87 6.67
N THR A 39 -3.38 -27.86 7.47
CA THR A 39 -2.67 -26.64 7.89
C THR A 39 -1.99 -25.97 6.70
N ARG A 40 -1.32 -26.75 5.85
CA ARG A 40 -0.70 -26.28 4.61
C ARG A 40 -1.74 -25.71 3.66
N ALA A 41 -2.88 -26.37 3.51
CA ALA A 41 -3.98 -25.88 2.68
C ALA A 41 -4.58 -24.57 3.20
N GLN A 42 -4.69 -24.40 4.52
CA GLN A 42 -5.13 -23.14 5.13
C GLN A 42 -4.15 -21.99 4.87
N TRP A 43 -2.85 -22.24 5.03
CA TRP A 43 -1.81 -21.23 4.77
C TRP A 43 -1.79 -20.79 3.30
N LEU A 44 -1.93 -21.72 2.36
CA LEU A 44 -2.01 -21.39 0.94
C LEU A 44 -3.23 -20.50 0.63
N ARG A 45 -4.40 -20.81 1.20
CA ARG A 45 -5.59 -19.95 1.05
C ARG A 45 -5.36 -18.54 1.58
N GLN A 46 -4.68 -18.40 2.70
CA GLN A 46 -4.35 -17.09 3.27
C GLN A 46 -3.38 -16.29 2.37
N ILE A 47 -2.43 -16.97 1.73
CA ILE A 47 -1.53 -16.33 0.75
C ILE A 47 -2.29 -15.85 -0.46
N ASP A 48 -3.16 -16.69 -1.02
CA ASP A 48 -3.95 -16.33 -2.19
C ASP A 48 -4.84 -15.12 -1.90
N GLU A 49 -5.51 -15.11 -0.74
CA GLU A 49 -6.32 -13.96 -0.30
C GLU A 49 -5.47 -12.69 -0.07
N ALA A 50 -4.27 -12.83 0.50
CA ALA A 50 -3.35 -11.70 0.67
C ALA A 50 -2.87 -11.15 -0.69
N ARG A 51 -2.61 -12.04 -1.65
CA ARG A 51 -2.21 -11.67 -3.01
C ARG A 51 -3.34 -10.94 -3.74
N GLU A 52 -4.57 -11.45 -3.69
CA GLU A 52 -5.73 -10.79 -4.27
C GLU A 52 -5.95 -9.39 -3.66
N ARG A 53 -5.81 -9.25 -2.34
CA ARG A 53 -5.91 -7.94 -1.67
C ARG A 53 -4.81 -6.99 -2.16
N TYR A 54 -3.58 -7.46 -2.27
CA TYR A 54 -2.46 -6.68 -2.79
C TYR A 54 -2.69 -6.26 -4.23
N ASP A 55 -3.07 -7.18 -5.11
CA ASP A 55 -3.32 -6.92 -6.53
C ASP A 55 -4.47 -5.92 -6.71
N SER A 56 -5.52 -6.02 -5.88
CA SER A 56 -6.63 -5.05 -5.87
C SER A 56 -6.19 -3.66 -5.42
N PHE A 57 -5.25 -3.56 -4.48
CA PHE A 57 -4.69 -2.31 -4.02
C PHE A 57 -3.77 -1.71 -5.08
N ALA A 58 -2.85 -2.51 -5.63
CA ALA A 58 -1.94 -2.10 -6.68
C ALA A 58 -2.69 -1.61 -7.92
N SER A 59 -3.73 -2.32 -8.35
CA SER A 59 -4.58 -1.91 -9.48
C SER A 59 -5.27 -0.57 -9.22
N ARG A 60 -5.76 -0.35 -7.99
CA ARG A 60 -6.35 0.94 -7.59
C ARG A 60 -5.32 2.07 -7.59
N VAL A 61 -4.12 1.81 -7.07
CA VAL A 61 -3.04 2.80 -7.06
C VAL A 61 -2.59 3.16 -8.47
N VAL A 62 -2.40 2.17 -9.35
CA VAL A 62 -2.03 2.41 -10.76
C VAL A 62 -3.11 3.21 -11.47
N ALA A 63 -4.38 2.84 -11.33
CA ALA A 63 -5.49 3.58 -11.93
C ALA A 63 -5.61 5.02 -11.40
N ASP A 64 -5.36 5.23 -10.10
CA ASP A 64 -5.32 6.58 -9.53
C ASP A 64 -4.12 7.38 -10.05
N LEU A 65 -2.94 6.76 -10.19
CA LEU A 65 -1.76 7.41 -10.77
C LEU A 65 -1.98 7.78 -12.24
N ASP A 66 -2.63 6.94 -13.03
CA ASP A 66 -2.97 7.24 -14.43
C ASP A 66 -3.97 8.39 -14.51
N ARG A 67 -5.03 8.38 -13.70
CA ARG A 67 -5.99 9.51 -13.62
C ARG A 67 -5.29 10.81 -13.19
N ILE A 68 -4.34 10.73 -12.26
CA ILE A 68 -3.53 11.86 -11.84
C ILE A 68 -2.63 12.33 -13.00
N ALA A 69 -2.00 11.43 -13.74
CA ALA A 69 -1.18 11.77 -14.89
C ALA A 69 -2.00 12.45 -16.01
N GLU A 70 -3.23 12.01 -16.25
CA GLU A 70 -4.16 12.66 -17.17
C GLU A 70 -4.56 14.06 -16.67
N ALA A 71 -4.96 14.20 -15.40
CA ALA A 71 -5.26 15.50 -14.79
C ALA A 71 -4.03 16.44 -14.73
N ARG A 72 -2.82 15.86 -14.74
CA ARG A 72 -1.54 16.57 -14.75
C ARG A 72 -1.18 17.07 -16.15
N ALA A 73 -1.48 16.32 -17.20
CA ALA A 73 -1.28 16.75 -18.58
C ALA A 73 -2.14 17.98 -18.94
N GLU A 74 -3.28 18.16 -18.27
CA GLU A 74 -4.14 19.35 -18.40
C GLU A 74 -3.64 20.56 -17.57
N ARG A 75 -2.68 20.38 -16.65
CA ARG A 75 -2.10 21.46 -15.83
C ARG A 75 -0.78 21.95 -16.43
N GLU A 76 -0.78 23.17 -16.97
CA GLU A 76 0.43 23.81 -17.53
C GLU A 76 1.56 24.09 -16.50
N ASP A 77 1.30 24.03 -15.19
CA ASP A 77 2.29 24.33 -14.14
C ASP A 77 2.81 23.05 -13.44
N ALA A 78 3.78 22.38 -14.07
CA ALA A 78 4.46 21.18 -13.55
C ALA A 78 5.15 21.35 -12.16
N ARG A 79 5.21 22.59 -11.63
CA ARG A 79 5.85 22.91 -10.33
C ARG A 79 4.93 22.67 -9.12
N LEU A 80 3.65 22.42 -9.33
CA LEU A 80 2.68 22.19 -8.24
C LEU A 80 2.78 20.79 -7.62
N ASP A 81 3.47 19.86 -8.29
CA ASP A 81 3.60 18.46 -7.87
C ASP A 81 4.87 18.17 -7.07
N ASP A 82 5.55 19.20 -6.56
CA ASP A 82 6.80 19.04 -5.82
C ASP A 82 6.52 18.41 -4.43
N PRO A 83 6.98 17.17 -4.18
CA PRO A 83 6.73 16.47 -2.91
C PRO A 83 7.52 17.06 -1.74
N THR A 84 8.47 17.97 -2.00
CA THR A 84 9.27 18.62 -0.96
C THR A 84 8.62 19.90 -0.42
N LEU A 85 7.48 20.31 -0.98
CA LEU A 85 6.76 21.52 -0.59
C LEU A 85 6.38 21.53 0.89
N ARG A 86 6.74 22.62 1.56
CA ARG A 86 6.40 22.91 2.94
C ARG A 86 5.38 24.03 3.01
N ARG A 87 4.53 23.97 4.05
CA ARG A 87 3.55 25.03 4.30
C ARG A 87 4.24 26.38 4.39
N GLY A 88 3.79 27.34 3.59
CA GLY A 88 4.35 28.68 3.47
C GLY A 88 5.26 28.90 2.27
N ASP A 89 5.65 27.83 1.56
CA ASP A 89 6.46 27.95 0.35
C ASP A 89 5.69 28.71 -0.74
N ILE A 90 6.43 29.57 -1.47
CA ILE A 90 5.89 30.41 -2.53
C ILE A 90 6.36 29.86 -3.88
N LEU A 91 5.41 29.58 -4.76
CA LEU A 91 5.64 29.17 -6.12
C LEU A 91 5.32 30.30 -7.09
N VAL A 92 6.19 30.44 -8.09
CA VAL A 92 5.97 31.32 -9.24
C VAL A 92 5.40 30.46 -10.36
N THR A 93 4.17 30.77 -10.76
CA THR A 93 3.41 30.10 -11.83
C THR A 93 3.21 31.03 -13.02
N ALA A 94 2.75 30.51 -14.16
CA ALA A 94 2.44 31.35 -15.32
C ALA A 94 1.39 32.44 -15.01
N THR A 95 0.47 32.13 -14.08
CA THR A 95 -0.65 32.99 -13.68
C THR A 95 -0.31 33.97 -12.54
N GLY A 96 0.81 33.77 -11.84
CA GLY A 96 1.27 34.68 -10.79
C GLY A 96 2.00 33.99 -9.65
N LEU A 97 1.70 34.41 -8.42
CA LEU A 97 2.32 33.85 -7.21
C LEU A 97 1.29 33.04 -6.42
N LEU A 98 1.66 31.82 -6.05
CA LEU A 98 0.87 30.93 -5.20
C LEU A 98 1.66 30.60 -3.94
N MET A 99 0.97 30.51 -2.80
CA MET A 99 1.53 30.04 -1.54
C MET A 99 0.93 28.68 -1.19
N PHE A 100 1.77 27.72 -0.85
CA PHE A 100 1.30 26.42 -0.41
C PHE A 100 0.79 26.46 1.04
N LYS A 101 -0.49 26.11 1.25
CA LYS A 101 -1.10 26.09 2.60
C LYS A 101 -0.83 24.78 3.36
N GLY A 102 -0.28 23.78 2.68
CA GLY A 102 -0.17 22.40 3.16
C GLY A 102 -1.28 21.52 2.62
N SER A 103 -0.98 20.24 2.39
CA SER A 103 -1.95 19.24 1.91
C SER A 103 -1.94 18.01 2.82
N ARG A 104 -3.10 17.35 2.91
CA ARG A 104 -3.21 16.00 3.50
C ARG A 104 -3.11 14.90 2.45
N LYS A 105 -3.03 15.29 1.17
CA LYS A 105 -2.94 14.39 0.02
C LYS A 105 -1.48 14.16 -0.30
N PHE A 106 -1.20 13.02 -0.95
CA PHE A 106 0.14 12.69 -1.42
C PHE A 106 0.62 13.66 -2.51
N PHE A 107 -0.33 14.16 -3.31
CA PHE A 107 -0.11 15.18 -4.33
C PHE A 107 -1.00 16.40 -4.04
N PRO A 108 -0.42 17.59 -3.83
CA PRO A 108 -1.17 18.82 -3.66
C PRO A 108 -2.08 19.13 -4.85
N ASP A 109 -3.26 19.67 -4.58
CA ASP A 109 -4.11 20.25 -5.62
C ASP A 109 -4.10 21.78 -5.58
N LEU A 110 -4.62 22.45 -6.62
CA LEU A 110 -4.74 23.91 -6.68
C LEU A 110 -5.48 24.52 -5.48
N SER A 111 -6.39 23.78 -4.85
CA SER A 111 -7.12 24.26 -3.67
C SER A 111 -6.25 24.27 -2.40
N ASP A 112 -5.17 23.49 -2.38
CA ASP A 112 -4.13 23.54 -1.35
C ASP A 112 -3.20 24.77 -1.49
N PHE A 113 -3.36 25.55 -2.56
CA PHE A 113 -2.62 26.79 -2.77
C PHE A 113 -3.50 28.03 -2.53
N GLU A 114 -2.87 29.14 -2.18
CA GLU A 114 -3.50 30.44 -1.99
C GLU A 114 -2.81 31.48 -2.89
N PRO A 115 -3.54 32.23 -3.72
CA PRO A 115 -2.97 33.32 -4.48
C PRO A 115 -2.37 34.40 -3.58
N ILE A 116 -1.14 34.83 -3.87
CA ILE A 116 -0.53 35.98 -3.21
C ILE A 116 -0.84 37.22 -4.03
N GLY A 117 -1.77 38.04 -3.52
CA GLY A 117 -1.99 39.39 -4.04
C GLY A 117 -0.99 40.41 -3.49
N GLU A 118 -0.98 41.61 -4.08
CA GLU A 118 -0.07 42.70 -3.68
C GLU A 118 -0.14 43.04 -2.19
N ALA A 119 -1.34 43.02 -1.60
CA ALA A 119 -1.54 43.34 -0.19
C ALA A 119 -0.79 42.37 0.74
N ARG A 120 -0.70 41.10 0.35
CA ARG A 120 0.04 40.08 1.11
C ARG A 120 1.53 40.15 0.82
N ALA A 121 1.91 40.37 -0.44
CA ALA A 121 3.31 40.57 -0.83
C ALA A 121 3.96 41.72 -0.05
N ARG A 122 3.25 42.85 0.15
CA ARG A 122 3.74 44.00 0.93
C ARG A 122 4.02 43.70 2.41
N ARG A 123 3.41 42.65 2.97
CA ARG A 123 3.60 42.24 4.37
C ARG A 123 4.69 41.20 4.56
N SER A 124 5.36 40.78 3.48
CA SER A 124 6.48 39.84 3.51
C SER A 124 7.81 40.58 3.61
N ASP A 125 8.79 39.97 4.25
CA ASP A 125 10.16 40.47 4.29
C ASP A 125 10.79 40.59 2.89
N HIS A 126 10.25 39.86 1.91
CA HIS A 126 10.68 39.89 0.50
C HIS A 126 9.74 40.71 -0.39
N ALA A 127 9.07 41.72 0.17
CA ALA A 127 8.04 42.52 -0.52
C ALA A 127 8.47 43.06 -1.89
N ALA A 128 9.69 43.60 -2.00
CA ALA A 128 10.18 44.17 -3.25
C ALA A 128 10.19 43.13 -4.38
N THR A 129 10.80 41.97 -4.13
CA THR A 129 10.90 40.86 -5.09
C THR A 129 9.53 40.33 -5.49
N LEU A 130 8.65 40.08 -4.52
CA LEU A 130 7.31 39.53 -4.80
C LEU A 130 6.46 40.51 -5.60
N LEU A 131 6.52 41.82 -5.30
CA LEU A 131 5.80 42.83 -6.05
C LEU A 131 6.32 42.99 -7.48
N ASP A 132 7.63 42.89 -7.69
CA ASP A 132 8.21 42.96 -9.02
C ASP A 132 7.77 41.78 -9.90
N ILE A 133 7.71 40.58 -9.33
CA ILE A 133 7.16 39.39 -10.02
C ILE A 133 5.68 39.62 -10.38
N LEU A 134 4.85 40.06 -9.42
CA LEU A 134 3.42 40.31 -9.67
C LEU A 134 3.20 41.37 -10.77
N ARG A 135 4.00 42.44 -10.76
CA ARG A 135 3.94 43.48 -11.79
C ARG A 135 4.39 42.96 -13.15
N ALA A 136 5.42 42.10 -13.19
CA ALA A 136 5.88 41.48 -14.43
C ALA A 136 4.76 40.62 -15.05
N HIS A 137 4.08 39.80 -14.26
CA HIS A 137 2.92 39.01 -14.72
C HIS A 137 1.76 39.90 -15.20
N ALA A 138 1.42 40.96 -14.46
CA ALA A 138 0.37 41.91 -14.86
C ALA A 138 0.69 42.68 -16.16
N ARG A 139 1.96 42.76 -16.57
CA ARG A 139 2.37 43.33 -17.86
C ARG A 139 2.33 42.28 -18.97
N ALA A 140 2.73 41.04 -18.69
CA ALA A 140 2.69 39.93 -19.64
C ALA A 140 1.25 39.63 -20.09
N GLY A 141 0.30 39.57 -19.15
CA GLY A 141 -1.12 39.34 -19.47
C GLY A 141 -1.79 40.46 -20.27
N ARG A 142 -1.21 41.67 -20.32
CA ARG A 142 -1.72 42.80 -21.13
C ARG A 142 -1.20 42.83 -22.56
N ARG A 143 -0.21 42.01 -22.91
CA ARG A 143 0.40 41.98 -24.24
C ARG A 143 -0.09 40.81 -25.12
N GLY A 144 -0.84 39.87 -24.54
CA GLY A 144 -1.38 38.70 -25.25
C GLY A 144 -2.89 38.74 -25.47
N GLY A 145 -3.53 39.91 -25.34
CA GLY A 145 -4.96 40.12 -25.59
C GLY A 145 -5.20 41.04 -26.77
#